data_AF-A0A6L7A064-F1
#
_entry.id   AF-A0A6L7A064-F1
#
_cell.length_a   1.000
_cell.length_b   1.000
_cell.length_c   1.000
_cell.angle_alpha   90.00
_cell.angle_beta   90.00
_cell.angle_gamma   90.00
#
_symmetry.space_group_name_H-M   'P 1'
#
loop_
_entity.id
_entity.type
_entity.pdbx_description
1 polymer ?
#
loop_
_entity_poly.entity_id
_entity_poly.type
_entity_poly.pdbx_seq_one_letter_code
_entity_poly.pdbx_strand_id
1 'polypeptide(L)' 'MKFDKPAGENPIDQLKVVGRPHDRIDGPLKTTGTARYAYEW' A
#
# COMPACT_ATOMS: atom_id res chain seq x y z
N MET A 1 -19.39 13.22 -7.38
CA MET A 1 -19.68 11.91 -6.75
C MET A 1 -21.02 12.02 -6.04
N LYS A 2 -21.85 10.97 -6.07
CA LYS A 2 -23.18 10.95 -5.45
C LYS A 2 -23.14 10.12 -4.16
N PHE A 3 -23.41 10.76 -3.02
CA PHE A 3 -23.48 10.14 -1.69
C PHE A 3 -24.94 10.20 -1.22
N ASP A 4 -25.77 9.36 -1.83
CA ASP A 4 -27.23 9.41 -1.63
C ASP A 4 -27.67 8.65 -0.37
N LYS A 5 -26.77 7.91 0.29
CA LYS A 5 -27.03 7.12 1.50
C LYS A 5 -25.94 7.35 2.55
N PRO A 6 -26.27 7.29 3.85
CA PRO A 6 -25.27 7.36 4.90
C PRO A 6 -24.29 6.20 4.78
N ALA A 7 -23.01 6.47 5.03
CA ALA A 7 -21.98 5.44 5.06
C ALA A 7 -22.27 4.49 6.24
N GLY A 8 -22.31 3.19 5.96
CA GLY A 8 -22.32 2.16 7.01
C GLY A 8 -20.93 1.98 7.61
N GLU A 9 -20.77 0.95 8.46
CA GLU A 9 -19.45 0.60 8.99
C GLU A 9 -18.50 0.17 7.86
N ASN A 10 -17.34 0.83 7.76
CA ASN A 10 -16.33 0.48 6.79
C ASN A 10 -15.12 -0.15 7.47
N PRO A 11 -14.51 -1.20 6.90
CA PRO A 11 -13.30 -1.81 7.46
C PRO A 11 -12.11 -0.82 7.62
N ILE A 12 -12.09 0.24 6.82
CA ILE A 12 -11.05 1.28 6.86
C ILE A 12 -11.14 2.17 8.10
N ASP A 13 -12.30 2.25 8.76
CA ASP A 13 -12.52 3.05 9.96
C ASP A 13 -11.69 2.51 11.14
N GLN A 14 -11.26 1.25 11.06
CA GLN A 14 -10.30 0.65 12.00
C GLN A 14 -8.88 1.23 11.87
N LEU A 15 -8.63 2.03 10.82
CA LEU A 15 -7.37 2.70 10.53
C LEU A 15 -6.16 1.76 10.55
N LYS A 16 -6.31 0.48 10.21
CA LYS A 16 -5.21 -0.49 10.28
C LYS A 16 -4.17 -0.28 9.18
N VAL A 17 -4.63 0.04 7.98
CA VAL A 17 -3.79 0.16 6.78
C VAL A 17 -3.91 1.55 6.16
N VAL A 18 -5.14 1.98 5.86
CA VAL A 18 -5.42 3.29 5.27
C VAL A 18 -5.12 4.40 6.28
N GLY A 19 -4.45 5.46 5.83
CA GLY A 19 -4.09 6.61 6.67
C GLY A 19 -2.82 6.42 7.50
N ARG A 20 -2.13 5.29 7.39
CA ARG A 20 -0.82 5.05 8.04
C ARG A 20 0.31 4.94 7.01
N PRO A 21 1.51 5.46 7.31
CA PRO A 21 2.68 5.19 6.49
C PRO A 21 3.09 3.72 6.64
N HIS A 22 3.41 3.09 5.51
CA HIS A 22 3.97 1.74 5.45
C HIS A 22 5.22 1.74 4.59
N ASP A 23 6.16 0.88 4.94
CA ASP A 23 7.35 0.67 4.12
C ASP A 23 6.98 0.01 2.79
N ARG A 24 7.70 0.41 1.75
CA ARG A 24 7.56 -0.24 0.44
C ARG A 24 8.24 -1.60 0.50
N ILE A 25 7.50 -2.65 0.14
CA ILE A 25 8.02 -4.03 0.06
C ILE A 25 9.32 -4.09 -0.76
N ASP A 26 9.31 -3.49 -1.96
CA ASP A 26 10.49 -3.47 -2.83
C ASP A 26 11.55 -2.43 -2.43
N GLY A 27 11.26 -1.56 -1.46
CA GLY A 27 12.11 -0.43 -1.09
C GLY A 27 13.55 -0.86 -0.79
N PRO A 28 13.75 -1.78 0.17
CA PRO A 28 15.08 -2.27 0.51
C PRO A 28 15.79 -2.94 -0.67
N LEU A 29 15.07 -3.72 -1.47
CA LEU A 29 15.66 -4.44 -2.61
C LEU A 29 16.25 -3.46 -3.64
N LYS A 30 15.49 -2.38 -3.92
CA LYS A 30 15.87 -1.35 -4.89
C LYS A 30 17.03 -0.47 -4.41
N THR A 31 17.17 -0.23 -3.10
CA THR A 31 18.22 0.67 -2.56
C THR A 31 19.50 -0.06 -2.15
N THR A 32 19.47 -1.38 -1.99
CA THR A 32 20.63 -2.18 -1.58
C THR A 32 21.28 -2.97 -2.72
N GLY A 33 20.79 -2.83 -3.96
CA GLY A 33 21.31 -3.55 -5.12
C GLY A 33 20.95 -5.04 -5.14
N THR A 34 19.92 -5.45 -4.40
CA THR A 34 19.44 -6.85 -4.34
C THR A 34 18.17 -7.09 -5.16
N ALA A 35 17.62 -6.05 -5.79
CA ALA A 35 16.51 -6.17 -6.74
C ALA A 35 16.98 -6.87 -8.02
N ARG A 36 16.30 -7.97 -8.38
CA ARG A 36 16.59 -8.71 -9.61
C ARG A 36 16.02 -8.00 -10.85
N TYR A 37 16.83 -7.86 -11.88
CA TYR A 37 16.45 -7.26 -13.16
C TYR A 37 16.31 -8.32 -14.27
N ALA A 38 15.59 -7.95 -15.34
CA ALA A 38 15.33 -8.85 -16.47
C ALA A 38 16.60 -9.35 -17.17
N TYR A 39 17.70 -8.58 -17.11
CA TYR A 39 18.99 -8.98 -17.68
C TYR A 39 19.66 -10.13 -16.88
N GLU A 40 19.30 -10.33 -15.61
CA GLU A 40 19.88 -11.36 -14.74
C GLU A 40 19.19 -12.72 -14.88
N TRP A 41 18.40 -12.93 -15.93
CA TRP A 41 17.68 -14.17 -16.24
C TRP A 41 18.11 -14.69 -17.61
#